data_AF-A0A9N9R1E4-F1
#
_entry.id   AF-A0A9N9R1E4-F1
#
_cell.length_a   1.000
_cell.length_b   1.000
_cell.length_c   1.000
_cell.angle_alpha   90.00
_cell.angle_beta   90.00
_cell.angle_gamma   90.00
#
_symmetry.space_group_name_H-M   'P 1'
#
loop_
_entity.id
_entity.type
_entity.pdbx_description
1 polymer ?
#
loop_
_entity_poly.entity_id
_entity_poly.type
_entity_poly.pdbx_seq_one_letter_code
_entity_poly.pdbx_strand_id
1 'polypeptide(L)'
;MKPFSGSHTGKNIANELNIIAARWNIPLNKIHIIVHDSGANMVKGVQVAEYDSTRCFIHSLQRVITESLKTQHDLVEMLNASRRIVTHFKHSGLAQEKLKAIQTELKLPEHQLVQDISTRWNSTYYLQERLLEQRRAVSLYITDHNKLSNLTL
;
A
#
# COMPACT_ATOMS: atom_id res chain seq x y z
N MET A 1 12.70 -19.24 -9.38
CA MET A 1 12.44 -18.13 -10.33
C MET A 1 13.66 -17.23 -10.33
N LYS A 2 14.29 -16.96 -11.49
CA LYS A 2 15.46 -16.07 -11.55
C LYS A 2 14.99 -14.61 -11.37
N PRO A 3 15.62 -13.79 -10.53
CA PRO A 3 15.29 -12.36 -10.43
C PRO A 3 15.49 -11.64 -11.78
N PHE A 4 14.60 -10.71 -12.13
CA PHE A 4 14.79 -9.83 -13.28
C PHE A 4 15.79 -8.73 -12.92
N SER A 5 17.07 -9.00 -13.19
CA SER A 5 18.18 -8.09 -12.89
C SER A 5 18.34 -6.99 -13.94
N GLY A 6 18.89 -5.85 -13.53
CA GLY A 6 19.14 -4.70 -14.42
C GLY A 6 17.93 -3.77 -14.57
N SER A 7 18.00 -2.85 -15.53
CA SER A 7 16.96 -1.83 -15.72
C SER A 7 15.68 -2.44 -16.31
N HIS A 8 14.54 -2.17 -15.69
CA HIS A 8 13.22 -2.64 -16.14
C HIS A 8 12.63 -1.74 -17.22
N THR A 9 13.39 -1.49 -18.29
CA THR A 9 12.90 -0.71 -19.45
C THR A 9 11.89 -1.54 -20.25
N GLY A 10 11.06 -0.88 -21.07
CA GLY A 10 10.12 -1.59 -21.94
C GLY A 10 10.82 -2.62 -22.85
N LYS A 11 11.98 -2.29 -23.43
CA LYS A 11 12.75 -3.23 -24.26
C LYS A 11 13.21 -4.47 -23.48
N ASN A 12 13.68 -4.29 -22.25
CA ASN A 12 14.14 -5.41 -21.43
C ASN A 12 12.96 -6.28 -20.97
N ILE A 13 11.82 -5.67 -20.63
CA ILE A 13 10.58 -6.38 -20.31
C ILE A 13 10.12 -7.21 -21.52
N ALA A 14 10.10 -6.62 -22.72
CA ALA A 14 9.75 -7.33 -23.96
C ALA A 14 10.61 -8.58 -24.18
N ASN A 15 11.93 -8.43 -24.00
CA ASN A 15 12.87 -9.53 -24.11
C ASN A 15 12.59 -10.65 -23.09
N GLU A 16 12.37 -10.29 -21.83
CA GLU A 16 12.04 -11.28 -20.78
C GLU A 16 10.69 -11.99 -21.05
N LEU A 17 9.66 -11.28 -21.53
CA LEU A 17 8.39 -11.89 -21.92
C LEU A 17 8.59 -12.97 -22.99
N ASN A 18 9.39 -12.67 -24.01
CA ASN A 18 9.69 -13.62 -25.08
C ASN A 18 10.58 -14.78 -24.62
N ILE A 19 11.55 -14.53 -23.74
CA ILE A 19 12.36 -15.60 -23.11
C ILE A 19 11.47 -16.54 -22.29
N ILE A 20 10.49 -16.00 -21.56
CA ILE A 20 9.54 -16.81 -20.78
C ILE A 20 8.69 -17.64 -21.75
N ALA A 21 8.07 -17.04 -22.75
CA ALA A 21 7.24 -17.76 -23.73
C ALA A 21 8.03 -18.90 -24.40
N ALA A 22 9.25 -18.63 -24.86
CA ALA A 22 10.14 -19.62 -25.46
C ALA A 22 10.54 -20.73 -24.48
N ARG A 23 10.87 -20.40 -23.23
CA ARG A 23 11.24 -21.39 -22.19
C ARG A 23 10.13 -22.41 -21.95
N TRP A 24 8.87 -21.96 -21.99
CA TRP A 24 7.70 -22.81 -21.79
C TRP A 24 7.15 -23.40 -23.10
N ASN A 25 7.83 -23.19 -24.23
CA ASN A 25 7.37 -23.58 -25.57
C ASN A 25 5.94 -23.09 -25.87
N ILE A 26 5.59 -21.88 -25.43
CA ILE A 26 4.31 -21.23 -25.70
C ILE A 26 4.50 -20.34 -26.93
N PRO A 27 3.96 -20.71 -28.10
CA PRO A 27 4.07 -19.86 -29.28
C PRO A 27 3.20 -18.60 -29.13
N LEU A 28 3.60 -17.51 -29.78
CA LEU A 28 2.96 -16.20 -29.70
C LEU A 28 1.45 -16.26 -29.96
N ASN A 29 1.02 -17.04 -30.96
CA ASN A 29 -0.40 -17.20 -31.32
C ASN A 29 -1.26 -17.93 -30.27
N LYS A 30 -0.65 -18.51 -29.23
CA LYS A 30 -1.35 -19.10 -28.08
C LYS A 30 -1.50 -18.11 -26.91
N ILE A 31 -0.84 -16.95 -26.98
CA ILE A 31 -0.95 -15.89 -25.99
C ILE A 31 -1.97 -14.89 -26.52
N HIS A 32 -3.20 -14.96 -25.98
CA HIS A 32 -4.29 -14.11 -26.45
C HIS A 32 -4.23 -12.70 -25.86
N ILE A 33 -3.89 -12.57 -24.57
CA ILE A 33 -3.83 -11.27 -23.92
C ILE A 33 -2.90 -11.29 -22.71
N ILE A 34 -2.11 -10.23 -22.53
CA ILE A 34 -1.34 -9.98 -21.31
C ILE A 34 -2.07 -8.97 -20.44
N VAL A 35 -2.37 -9.34 -19.20
CA VAL A 35 -2.97 -8.45 -18.20
C VAL A 35 -1.86 -7.82 -17.36
N HIS A 36 -1.82 -6.49 -17.28
CA HIS A 36 -0.76 -5.76 -16.56
C HIS A 36 -1.29 -4.64 -15.65
N ASP A 37 -0.47 -4.19 -14.70
CA ASP A 37 -0.78 -3.12 -13.74
C ASP A 37 -0.85 -1.71 -14.35
N SER A 38 -0.52 -1.56 -15.63
CA SER A 38 -0.44 -0.29 -16.38
C SER A 38 0.82 0.55 -16.08
N GLY A 39 1.84 -0.03 -15.45
CA GLY A 39 3.14 0.63 -15.33
C GLY A 39 3.72 0.99 -16.70
N ALA A 40 4.27 2.20 -16.85
CA ALA A 40 4.67 2.73 -18.16
C ALA A 40 5.63 1.79 -18.92
N ASN A 41 6.61 1.22 -18.22
CA ASN A 41 7.54 0.27 -18.82
C ASN A 41 6.89 -1.08 -19.16
N MET A 42 5.93 -1.55 -18.37
CA MET A 42 5.16 -2.77 -18.68
C MET A 42 4.33 -2.56 -19.94
N VAL A 43 3.59 -1.45 -20.03
CA VAL A 43 2.82 -1.09 -21.23
C VAL A 43 3.73 -1.04 -22.45
N LYS A 44 4.89 -0.36 -22.32
CA LYS A 44 5.84 -0.28 -23.44
C LYS A 44 6.43 -1.65 -23.81
N GLY A 45 6.73 -2.49 -22.83
CA GLY A 45 7.32 -3.81 -23.08
C GLY A 45 6.36 -4.77 -23.76
N VAL A 46 5.10 -4.78 -23.37
CA VAL A 46 4.08 -5.60 -24.02
C VAL A 46 3.83 -5.12 -25.46
N GLN A 47 3.81 -3.80 -25.70
CA GLN A 47 3.75 -3.22 -27.04
C GLN A 47 4.95 -3.63 -27.91
N VAL A 48 6.17 -3.53 -27.37
CA VAL A 48 7.41 -3.88 -28.09
C VAL A 48 7.51 -5.38 -28.38
N ALA A 49 6.94 -6.21 -27.52
CA ALA A 49 6.87 -7.65 -27.73
C ALA A 49 5.69 -8.11 -28.61
N GLU A 50 4.89 -7.16 -29.12
CA GLU A 50 3.78 -7.42 -30.06
C GLU A 50 2.70 -8.37 -29.50
N TYR A 51 2.48 -8.32 -28.18
CA TYR A 51 1.34 -9.00 -27.56
C TYR A 51 0.15 -8.04 -27.44
N ASP A 52 -1.06 -8.57 -27.64
CA ASP A 52 -2.28 -7.90 -27.20
C ASP A 52 -2.31 -7.80 -25.67
N SER A 53 -2.87 -6.71 -25.16
CA SER A 53 -2.84 -6.44 -23.71
C SER A 53 -4.07 -5.71 -23.21
N THR A 54 -4.32 -5.88 -21.91
CA THR A 54 -5.32 -5.08 -21.20
C THR A 54 -4.84 -4.74 -19.79
N ARG A 55 -5.46 -3.69 -19.24
CA ARG A 55 -5.19 -3.24 -17.88
C ARG A 55 -5.87 -4.18 -16.90
N CYS A 56 -5.17 -4.51 -15.83
CA CYS A 56 -5.75 -5.22 -14.70
C CYS A 56 -6.90 -4.40 -14.13
N PHE A 57 -8.10 -5.00 -14.10
CA PHE A 57 -9.29 -4.37 -13.54
C PHE A 57 -9.08 -3.96 -12.09
N ILE A 58 -8.46 -4.82 -11.28
CA ILE A 58 -8.32 -4.55 -9.85
C ILE A 58 -7.30 -3.43 -9.58
N HIS A 59 -6.20 -3.37 -10.33
CA HIS A 59 -5.30 -2.21 -10.28
C HIS A 59 -6.01 -0.92 -10.71
N SER A 60 -6.91 -1.01 -11.70
CA SER A 60 -7.68 0.14 -12.18
C SER A 60 -8.67 0.62 -11.11
N LEU A 61 -9.38 -0.30 -10.46
CA LEU A 61 -10.29 0.01 -9.34
C LEU A 61 -9.52 0.60 -8.16
N GLN A 62 -8.36 0.04 -7.80
CA GLN A 62 -7.52 0.60 -6.75
C GLN A 62 -7.11 2.03 -7.05
N ARG A 63 -6.73 2.33 -8.30
CA ARG A 63 -6.39 3.68 -8.72
C ARG A 63 -7.59 4.62 -8.57
N VAL A 64 -8.78 4.20 -8.98
CA VAL A 64 -10.01 4.99 -8.77
C VAL A 64 -10.18 5.32 -7.29
N ILE A 65 -10.11 4.33 -6.40
CA ILE A 65 -10.24 4.54 -4.95
C ILE A 65 -9.18 5.52 -4.44
N THR A 66 -7.90 5.28 -4.75
CA THR A 66 -6.79 6.13 -4.29
C THR A 66 -6.93 7.57 -4.80
N GLU A 67 -7.30 7.77 -6.07
CA GLU A 67 -7.49 9.12 -6.61
C GLU A 67 -8.73 9.80 -6.03
N SER A 68 -9.85 9.07 -5.83
CA SER A 68 -11.03 9.60 -5.17
C SER A 68 -10.74 10.09 -3.75
N LEU A 69 -9.94 9.37 -2.97
CA LEU A 69 -9.55 9.82 -1.62
C LEU A 69 -8.77 11.14 -1.63
N LYS A 70 -7.99 11.41 -2.69
CA LYS A 70 -7.21 12.65 -2.83
C LYS A 70 -8.06 13.85 -3.21
N THR A 71 -9.27 13.64 -3.72
CA THR A 71 -10.15 14.75 -4.14
C THR A 71 -10.77 15.51 -2.97
N GLN A 72 -10.80 14.91 -1.77
CA GLN A 72 -11.40 15.50 -0.58
C GLN A 72 -10.31 15.94 0.39
N HIS A 73 -10.13 17.25 0.52
CA HIS A 73 -9.09 17.84 1.38
C HIS A 73 -9.17 17.33 2.83
N ASP A 74 -10.36 17.32 3.42
CA ASP A 74 -10.55 16.90 4.82
C ASP A 74 -10.20 15.43 5.05
N LEU A 75 -10.47 14.55 4.06
CA LEU A 75 -10.03 13.16 4.12
C LEU A 75 -8.51 13.04 4.04
N VAL A 76 -7.86 13.83 3.18
CA VAL A 76 -6.39 13.83 3.08
C VAL A 76 -5.76 14.26 4.39
N GLU A 77 -6.25 15.33 5.02
CA GLU A 77 -5.76 15.80 6.31
C GLU A 77 -5.99 14.77 7.43
N MET A 78 -7.17 14.15 7.49
CA MET A 78 -7.46 13.07 8.43
C MET A 78 -6.51 11.88 8.24
N LEU A 79 -6.25 11.47 7.00
CA LEU A 79 -5.31 10.38 6.70
C LEU A 79 -3.87 10.77 7.11
N ASN A 80 -3.47 12.01 6.89
CA ASN A 80 -2.15 12.50 7.29
C ASN A 80 -1.99 12.51 8.82
N ALA A 81 -2.99 12.99 9.56
CA ALA A 81 -3.01 12.92 11.03
C ALA A 81 -2.90 11.47 11.52
N SER A 82 -3.70 10.58 10.92
CA SER A 82 -3.68 9.16 11.22
C SER A 82 -2.28 8.55 11.02
N ARG A 83 -1.61 8.88 9.90
CA ARG A 83 -0.22 8.46 9.65
C ARG A 83 0.76 9.02 10.67
N ARG A 84 0.63 10.30 11.08
CA ARG A 84 1.49 10.92 12.11
C ARG A 84 1.37 10.16 13.43
N ILE A 85 0.14 9.88 13.87
CA ILE A 85 -0.13 9.11 15.09
C ILE A 85 0.55 7.74 15.02
N VAL A 86 0.27 6.95 13.97
CA VAL A 86 0.84 5.60 13.84
C VAL A 86 2.37 5.63 13.79
N THR A 87 2.94 6.61 13.08
CA THR A 87 4.39 6.82 12.94
C THR A 87 5.04 7.05 14.31
N HIS A 88 4.45 7.89 15.17
CA HIS A 88 4.93 8.11 16.54
C HIS A 88 5.07 6.80 17.32
N PHE A 89 4.00 5.99 17.36
CA PHE A 89 4.04 4.71 18.06
C PHE A 89 4.99 3.71 17.39
N LYS A 90 5.09 3.67 16.06
CA LYS A 90 6.02 2.77 15.38
C LYS A 90 7.50 3.07 15.68
N HIS A 91 7.87 4.34 15.84
CA HIS A 91 9.25 4.74 16.05
C HIS A 91 9.67 4.83 17.52
N SER A 92 8.74 4.74 18.47
CA SER A 92 9.04 4.83 19.89
C SER A 92 8.64 3.56 20.64
N GLY A 93 9.63 2.75 21.03
CA GLY A 93 9.40 1.56 21.87
C GLY A 93 8.70 1.91 23.18
N LEU A 94 9.10 3.01 23.82
CA LEU A 94 8.43 3.52 25.03
C LEU A 94 6.96 3.88 24.78
N ALA A 95 6.64 4.47 23.63
CA ALA A 95 5.24 4.75 23.28
C ALA A 95 4.44 3.47 23.06
N GLN A 96 5.03 2.42 22.47
CA GLN A 96 4.36 1.13 22.31
C GLN A 96 4.10 0.44 23.66
N GLU A 97 5.08 0.45 24.56
CA GLU A 97 4.93 -0.11 25.91
C GLU A 97 3.81 0.60 26.69
N LYS A 98 3.79 1.94 26.64
CA LYS A 98 2.72 2.75 27.25
C LYS A 98 1.36 2.50 26.62
N LEU A 99 1.29 2.42 25.28
CA LEU A 99 0.04 2.10 24.59
C LEU A 99 -0.48 0.72 25.03
N LYS A 100 0.40 -0.27 25.12
CA LYS A 100 0.07 -1.62 25.58
C LYS A 100 -0.45 -1.61 27.01
N ALA A 101 0.20 -0.89 27.92
CA ALA A 101 -0.26 -0.75 29.30
C ALA A 101 -1.68 -0.17 29.38
N ILE A 102 -1.97 0.89 28.61
CA ILE A 102 -3.30 1.50 28.53
C ILE A 102 -4.32 0.51 27.93
N GLN A 103 -3.94 -0.25 26.88
CA GLN A 103 -4.80 -1.28 26.30
C GLN A 103 -5.18 -2.34 27.34
N THR A 104 -4.21 -2.85 28.10
CA THR A 104 -4.43 -3.84 29.17
C THR A 104 -5.36 -3.29 30.25
N GLU A 105 -5.14 -2.06 30.72
CA GLU A 105 -5.97 -1.41 31.75
C GLU A 105 -7.43 -1.26 31.28
N LEU A 106 -7.63 -0.84 30.03
CA LEU A 106 -8.94 -0.67 29.43
C LEU A 106 -9.58 -1.98 28.96
N LYS A 107 -8.88 -3.12 29.10
CA LYS A 107 -9.29 -4.44 28.60
C LYS A 107 -9.61 -4.43 27.10
N LEU A 108 -8.80 -3.69 26.33
CA LEU A 108 -8.87 -3.64 24.87
C LEU A 108 -7.95 -4.72 24.26
N PRO A 109 -8.20 -5.11 23.00
CA PRO A 109 -7.23 -5.91 22.25
C PRO A 109 -5.86 -5.22 22.21
N GLU A 110 -4.79 -5.94 22.55
CA GLU A 110 -3.41 -5.42 22.61
C GLU A 110 -2.74 -5.37 21.23
N HIS A 111 -3.46 -4.85 20.24
CA HIS A 111 -2.96 -4.79 18.87
C HIS A 111 -2.04 -3.58 18.68
N GLN A 112 -0.93 -3.81 17.98
CA GLN A 112 -0.09 -2.71 17.50
C GLN A 112 -0.81 -1.91 16.41
N LEU A 113 -0.52 -0.61 16.36
CA LEU A 113 -0.99 0.25 15.28
C LEU A 113 -0.35 -0.13 13.94
N VAL A 114 -1.12 -0.04 12.86
CA VAL A 114 -0.69 -0.45 11.51
C VAL A 114 -0.53 0.76 10.61
N GLN A 115 0.58 0.80 9.88
CA GLN A 115 0.89 1.87 8.92
C GLN A 115 0.38 1.49 7.54
N ASP A 116 -0.20 2.44 6.81
CA ASP A 116 -0.61 2.20 5.44
C ASP A 116 0.60 2.13 4.49
N ILE A 117 0.42 1.43 3.37
CA ILE A 117 1.42 1.20 2.34
C ILE A 117 0.73 1.51 1.02
N SER A 118 1.14 2.59 0.36
CA SER A 118 0.47 3.12 -0.85
C SER A 118 0.29 2.10 -1.98
N THR A 119 1.15 1.07 -2.04
CA THR A 119 1.11 0.01 -3.04
C THR A 119 0.26 -1.21 -2.63
N ARG A 120 -0.25 -1.28 -1.40
CA ARG A 120 -1.11 -2.37 -0.90
C ARG A 120 -2.55 -1.91 -0.74
N TRP A 121 -3.44 -2.57 -1.46
CA TRP A 121 -4.82 -2.12 -1.73
C TRP A 121 -5.63 -1.72 -0.49
N ASN A 122 -5.58 -2.53 0.58
CA ASN A 122 -6.40 -2.33 1.77
C ASN A 122 -5.67 -1.65 2.93
N SER A 123 -4.43 -1.21 2.73
CA SER A 123 -3.60 -0.77 3.84
C SER A 123 -4.10 0.52 4.51
N THR A 124 -4.64 1.47 3.74
CA THR A 124 -5.27 2.68 4.26
C THR A 124 -6.54 2.36 5.07
N TYR A 125 -7.34 1.40 4.60
CA TYR A 125 -8.49 0.89 5.34
C TYR A 125 -8.07 0.27 6.68
N TYR A 126 -7.08 -0.63 6.67
CA TYR A 126 -6.60 -1.27 7.91
C TYR A 126 -5.98 -0.28 8.90
N LEU A 127 -5.30 0.76 8.42
CA LEU A 127 -4.82 1.85 9.27
C LEU A 127 -5.97 2.55 10.00
N GLN A 128 -7.05 2.89 9.29
CA GLN A 128 -8.23 3.52 9.88
C GLN A 128 -8.98 2.57 10.83
N GLU A 129 -9.19 1.33 10.41
CA GLU A 129 -9.85 0.30 11.22
C GLU A 129 -9.11 0.06 12.54
N ARG A 130 -7.78 -0.07 12.50
CA ARG A 130 -6.96 -0.26 13.70
C ARG A 130 -6.98 0.98 14.60
N LEU A 131 -6.89 2.18 14.04
CA LEU A 131 -6.97 3.41 14.83
C LEU A 131 -8.33 3.57 15.49
N LEU A 132 -9.40 3.18 14.81
CA LEU A 132 -10.75 3.21 15.37
C LEU A 132 -10.91 2.20 16.51
N GLU A 133 -10.41 0.97 16.34
CA GLU A 133 -10.36 -0.06 17.40
C GLU A 133 -9.61 0.45 18.64
N GLN A 134 -8.48 1.14 18.42
CA GLN A 134 -7.58 1.60 19.47
C GLN A 134 -7.83 3.04 19.93
N ARG A 135 -8.90 3.67 19.46
CA ARG A 135 -9.18 5.10 19.66
C ARG A 135 -9.10 5.52 21.12
N ARG A 136 -9.71 4.75 22.02
CA ARG A 136 -9.73 5.06 23.46
C ARG A 136 -8.32 5.08 24.06
N ALA A 137 -7.51 4.09 23.76
CA ALA A 137 -6.14 4.00 24.28
C ALA A 137 -5.24 5.11 23.70
N VAL A 138 -5.37 5.38 22.39
CA VAL A 138 -4.64 6.44 21.71
C VAL A 138 -5.03 7.82 22.27
N SER A 139 -6.32 8.10 22.48
CA SER A 139 -6.78 9.37 23.03
C SER A 139 -6.23 9.62 24.44
N LEU A 140 -6.30 8.62 25.34
CA LEU A 140 -5.75 8.73 26.70
C LEU A 140 -4.24 8.98 26.68
N TYR A 141 -3.50 8.22 25.85
CA TYR A 141 -2.07 8.44 25.69
C TYR A 141 -1.74 9.88 25.27
N ILE A 142 -2.47 10.43 24.29
CA ILE A 142 -2.23 11.80 23.80
C ILE A 142 -2.57 12.83 24.87
N THR A 143 -3.66 12.66 25.62
CA THR A 143 -4.04 13.55 26.73
C THR A 143 -2.97 13.59 27.83
N ASP A 144 -2.35 12.46 28.16
CA ASP A 144 -1.27 12.41 29.15
C ASP A 144 0.05 12.99 28.64
N HIS A 145 0.17 13.21 27.33
CA HIS A 145 1.39 13.69 26.66
C HIS A 145 1.09 14.95 25.84
N ASN A 146 0.63 16.03 26.52
CA ASN A 146 0.23 17.32 25.95
C ASN A 146 1.16 17.96 24.88
N LYS A 147 2.43 17.54 24.81
CA LYS A 147 3.38 17.92 23.74
C LYS A 147 3.10 17.27 22.38
N LEU A 148 2.18 16.30 22.31
CA LEU A 148 1.82 15.53 21.11
C LEU A 148 0.48 15.95 20.49
N SER A 149 -0.12 17.05 20.95
CA SER A 149 -1.36 17.62 20.40
C SER A 149 -1.26 18.00 18.92
N ASN A 150 -0.03 18.21 18.43
CA ASN A 150 0.28 18.41 17.01
C ASN A 150 0.17 17.14 16.15
N LEU A 151 0.02 15.95 16.74
CA LEU A 151 -0.19 14.72 15.96
C LEU A 151 -1.60 14.66 15.37
N THR A 152 -2.55 15.34 16.00
CA THR A 152 -3.96 15.40 15.59
C THR A 152 -4.33 16.65 14.78
N LEU A 153 -3.48 17.68 14.80
CA LEU A 153 -3.62 18.93 14.04
C LEU A 153 -2.88 18.84 12.71
#